data_AF-A0A2D7LZS4-F1
#
_entry.id   AF-A0A2D7LZS4-F1
#
_cell.length_a   1.000
_cell.length_b   1.000
_cell.length_c   1.000
_cell.angle_alpha   90.00
_cell.angle_beta   90.00
_cell.angle_gamma   90.00
#
_symmetry.space_group_name_H-M   'P 1'
#
loop_
_entity.id
_entity.type
_entity.pdbx_description
1 polymer ?
#
loop_
_entity_poly.entity_id
_entity_poly.type
_entity_poly.pdbx_seq_one_letter_code
_entity_poly.pdbx_strand_id
1 'polypeptide(L)'
;FNEPDFKPFSFNRPGWMEKSFAYVIMKAKDASVDLIPEVRIDLDFEDGTNGSVRIPVVSPVIPIVASTNSTPRPNHGTGKVELTLDDRELDSGTLGMEILADGLGVLPPLDQLVPGWKEAFADSGFQIAEVDGLLDNGLNVTEMHDDLVNSSPLASPIVAKTERSWTLRFARDSSTPVSKNFNFPIVADGSERICKQYTDFDIVTLDKPIAELSLVDSNPSKLWQIIIGLAALFLVVKLFRSPAEKTIAVDHWKIPETLSSLSLLQYLQRIDQENVLQGSELADSLRKDIESVEIEYFSAESASTSQPLDLHQIAQRWRNEIKSDRS
;
A
#
# COMPACT_ATOMS: atom_id res chain seq x y z
N PHE A 1 2.36 -23.38 -26.73
CA PHE A 1 3.41 -24.39 -26.62
C PHE A 1 3.99 -24.63 -28.02
N ASN A 2 5.06 -23.88 -28.29
CA ASN A 2 5.98 -23.85 -29.45
C ASN A 2 5.47 -23.26 -30.78
N GLU A 3 6.35 -22.47 -31.40
CA GLU A 3 6.16 -21.82 -32.70
C GLU A 3 6.24 -22.82 -33.87
N PRO A 4 5.65 -22.49 -35.04
CA PRO A 4 5.60 -23.38 -36.22
C PRO A 4 6.98 -23.77 -36.79
N ASP A 5 8.02 -22.97 -36.52
CA ASP A 5 9.33 -23.08 -37.17
C ASP A 5 10.35 -23.94 -36.38
N PHE A 6 9.87 -24.76 -35.45
CA PHE A 6 10.68 -25.68 -34.66
C PHE A 6 11.53 -26.63 -35.54
N LYS A 7 12.86 -26.61 -35.37
CA LYS A 7 13.79 -27.53 -36.05
C LYS A 7 14.18 -28.69 -35.13
N PRO A 8 14.03 -29.95 -35.58
CA PRO A 8 14.28 -31.13 -34.77
C PRO A 8 15.77 -31.41 -34.50
N PHE A 9 16.08 -31.85 -33.28
CA PHE A 9 17.42 -32.35 -32.94
C PHE A 9 17.63 -33.78 -33.46
N SER A 10 18.86 -34.09 -33.90
CA SER A 10 19.29 -35.48 -34.16
C SER A 10 20.45 -35.83 -33.23
N PHE A 11 20.32 -36.90 -32.45
CA PHE A 11 21.41 -37.50 -31.67
C PHE A 11 22.48 -38.12 -32.59
N ASN A 12 23.14 -37.34 -33.44
CA ASN A 12 24.14 -37.84 -34.39
C ASN A 12 23.67 -39.09 -35.19
N ARG A 13 22.34 -39.26 -35.31
CA ARG A 13 21.65 -40.40 -35.89
C ARG A 13 20.78 -39.85 -37.01
N PRO A 14 21.24 -39.98 -38.26
CA PRO A 14 20.49 -39.49 -39.41
C PRO A 14 19.06 -40.03 -39.42
N GLY A 15 18.08 -39.15 -39.63
CA GLY A 15 16.66 -39.50 -39.70
C GLY A 15 15.92 -39.62 -38.37
N TRP A 16 16.58 -39.36 -37.23
CA TRP A 16 15.93 -39.32 -35.92
C TRP A 16 15.71 -37.88 -35.45
N MET A 17 14.54 -37.65 -34.85
CA MET A 17 14.12 -36.38 -34.24
C MET A 17 13.94 -36.58 -32.74
N GLU A 18 14.50 -35.69 -31.94
CA GLU A 18 14.21 -35.57 -30.51
C GLU A 18 13.53 -34.23 -30.20
N LYS A 19 12.58 -34.27 -29.27
CA LYS A 19 11.85 -33.11 -28.77
C LYS A 19 11.63 -33.24 -27.27
N SER A 20 11.94 -32.18 -26.53
CA SER A 20 11.60 -32.09 -25.10
C SER A 20 10.09 -32.15 -24.92
N PHE A 21 9.60 -33.16 -24.19
CA PHE A 21 8.17 -33.32 -23.90
C PHE A 21 7.75 -32.59 -22.62
N ALA A 22 8.57 -32.68 -21.58
CA ALA A 22 8.34 -32.04 -20.29
C ALA A 22 9.68 -31.74 -19.60
N TYR A 23 9.64 -30.82 -18.64
CA TYR A 23 10.74 -30.56 -17.72
C TYR A 23 10.24 -30.65 -16.29
N VAL A 24 11.14 -30.91 -15.34
CA VAL A 24 10.83 -30.92 -13.91
C VAL A 24 11.85 -30.03 -13.21
N ILE A 25 11.37 -29.07 -12.43
CA ILE A 25 12.20 -28.22 -11.56
C ILE A 25 12.13 -28.82 -10.16
N MET A 26 13.29 -29.19 -9.62
CA MET A 26 13.37 -29.84 -8.31
C MET A 26 14.29 -29.06 -7.38
N LYS A 27 13.90 -28.99 -6.11
CA LYS A 27 14.71 -28.45 -5.01
C LYS A 27 14.87 -29.55 -3.96
N ALA A 28 16.11 -29.88 -3.64
CA ALA A 28 16.40 -30.85 -2.59
C ALA A 28 15.91 -30.33 -1.24
N LYS A 29 15.16 -31.14 -0.51
CA LYS A 29 14.75 -30.87 0.87
C LYS A 29 15.82 -31.34 1.87
N ASP A 30 16.36 -32.53 1.64
CA ASP A 30 17.41 -33.16 2.44
C ASP A 30 18.27 -34.06 1.54
N ALA A 31 19.22 -34.78 2.14
CA ALA A 31 20.17 -35.66 1.44
C ALA A 31 19.61 -37.07 1.16
N SER A 32 18.31 -37.29 1.35
CA SER A 32 17.69 -38.60 1.09
C SER A 32 17.66 -38.90 -0.40
N VAL A 33 17.61 -40.19 -0.71
CA VAL A 33 17.32 -40.67 -2.05
C VAL A 33 15.83 -40.47 -2.32
N ASP A 34 15.49 -39.89 -3.47
CA ASP A 34 14.12 -39.72 -3.95
C ASP A 34 13.96 -40.38 -5.34
N LEU A 35 12.73 -40.49 -5.83
CA LEU A 35 12.41 -41.16 -7.09
C LEU A 35 11.58 -40.24 -7.99
N ILE A 36 12.03 -40.04 -9.23
CA ILE A 36 11.17 -39.51 -10.28
C ILE A 36 10.27 -40.67 -10.75
N PRO A 37 8.94 -40.55 -10.59
CA PRO A 37 8.01 -41.63 -10.96
C PRO A 37 8.01 -41.86 -12.48
N GLU A 38 7.47 -43.01 -12.87
CA GLU A 38 7.24 -43.30 -14.28
C GLU A 38 6.24 -42.30 -14.88
N VAL A 39 6.52 -41.86 -16.11
CA VAL A 39 5.63 -41.07 -16.94
C VAL A 39 5.17 -41.94 -18.09
N ARG A 40 3.86 -42.09 -18.23
CA ARG A 40 3.24 -42.83 -19.33
C ARG A 40 2.71 -41.86 -20.38
N ILE A 41 3.06 -42.11 -21.63
CA ILE A 41 2.57 -41.38 -22.81
C ILE A 41 1.93 -42.42 -23.73
N ASP A 42 0.66 -42.22 -24.08
CA ASP A 42 -0.02 -43.04 -25.09
C ASP A 42 0.09 -42.33 -26.45
N LEU A 43 0.80 -42.94 -27.40
CA LEU A 43 0.95 -42.43 -28.77
C LEU A 43 -0.17 -43.00 -29.65
N ASP A 44 -1.05 -42.14 -30.13
CA ASP A 44 -2.14 -42.51 -31.03
C ASP A 44 -1.73 -42.26 -32.50
N PHE A 45 -1.83 -43.30 -33.32
CA PHE A 45 -1.57 -43.25 -34.75
C PHE A 45 -2.87 -43.52 -35.52
N GLU A 46 -3.25 -42.58 -36.38
CA GLU A 46 -4.35 -42.78 -37.32
C GLU A 46 -3.77 -43.21 -38.68
N ASP A 47 -3.88 -44.49 -39.01
CA ASP A 47 -3.65 -44.94 -40.37
C ASP A 47 -4.96 -44.72 -41.14
N GLY A 48 -4.97 -43.75 -42.05
CA GLY A 48 -6.14 -43.30 -42.83
C GLY A 48 -6.86 -44.38 -43.65
N THR A 49 -6.42 -45.63 -43.54
CA THR A 49 -6.98 -46.81 -44.20
C THR A 49 -7.53 -47.88 -43.23
N ASN A 50 -7.04 -48.01 -41.99
CA ASN A 50 -7.31 -49.19 -41.15
C ASN A 50 -7.34 -48.93 -39.61
N GLY A 51 -7.97 -47.83 -39.19
CA GLY A 51 -8.27 -47.58 -37.77
C GLY A 51 -7.10 -47.01 -36.97
N SER A 52 -7.36 -46.71 -35.69
CA SER A 52 -6.37 -46.10 -34.80
C SER A 52 -5.56 -47.15 -34.02
N VAL A 53 -4.25 -46.95 -33.93
CA VAL A 53 -3.34 -47.77 -33.12
C VAL A 53 -2.80 -46.92 -31.98
N ARG A 54 -2.97 -47.39 -30.74
CA ARG A 54 -2.43 -46.75 -29.53
C ARG A 54 -1.21 -47.52 -29.03
N ILE A 55 -0.08 -46.85 -28.91
CA ILE A 55 1.17 -47.40 -28.36
C ILE A 55 1.50 -46.71 -27.03
N PRO A 56 1.37 -47.39 -25.88
CA PRO A 56 1.83 -46.84 -24.61
C PRO A 56 3.37 -46.89 -24.54
N VAL A 57 3.97 -45.77 -24.15
CA VAL A 57 5.39 -45.60 -23.86
C VAL A 57 5.52 -45.17 -22.40
N VAL A 58 6.38 -45.82 -21.64
CA VAL A 58 6.62 -45.51 -20.22
C VAL A 58 8.08 -45.12 -20.01
N SER A 59 8.31 -44.07 -19.22
CA SER A 59 9.65 -43.75 -18.73
C SER A 59 10.02 -44.67 -17.57
N PRO A 60 11.30 -45.04 -17.41
CA PRO A 60 11.74 -45.73 -16.21
C PRO A 60 11.59 -44.83 -14.97
N VAL A 61 11.47 -45.44 -13.79
CA VAL A 61 11.63 -44.74 -12.50
C VAL A 61 13.10 -44.36 -12.34
N ILE A 62 13.38 -43.08 -12.10
CA ILE A 62 14.76 -42.57 -12.00
C ILE A 62 15.06 -42.22 -10.54
N PRO A 63 16.01 -42.91 -9.87
CA PRO A 63 16.46 -42.51 -8.54
C PRO A 63 17.31 -41.25 -8.62
N ILE A 64 17.04 -40.30 -7.73
CA ILE A 64 17.77 -39.04 -7.59
C ILE A 64 18.35 -38.93 -6.18
N VAL A 65 19.58 -38.43 -6.08
CA VAL A 65 20.26 -38.22 -4.80
C VAL A 65 20.81 -36.82 -4.78
N ALA A 66 20.42 -36.04 -3.78
CA ALA A 66 21.03 -34.74 -3.53
C ALA A 66 22.37 -34.93 -2.80
N SER A 67 23.42 -34.29 -3.29
CA SER A 67 24.72 -34.27 -2.62
C SER A 67 25.14 -32.84 -2.31
N THR A 68 25.90 -32.65 -1.24
CA THR A 68 26.47 -31.36 -0.85
C THR A 68 27.61 -30.91 -1.76
N ASN A 69 28.18 -31.84 -2.55
CA ASN A 69 29.21 -31.54 -3.53
C ASN A 69 28.54 -31.03 -4.81
N SER A 70 28.30 -29.72 -4.87
CA SER A 70 27.81 -29.04 -6.07
C SER A 70 28.97 -28.81 -7.03
N THR A 71 28.93 -29.41 -8.22
CA THR A 71 29.71 -28.89 -9.35
C THR A 71 29.08 -27.56 -9.80
N PRO A 72 29.87 -26.59 -10.29
CA PRO A 72 29.31 -25.39 -10.93
C PRO A 72 28.32 -25.81 -12.01
N ARG A 73 27.09 -25.30 -11.94
CA ARG A 73 26.11 -25.59 -12.99
C ARG A 73 26.63 -24.95 -14.29
N PRO A 74 26.59 -25.64 -15.44
CA PRO A 74 26.97 -25.05 -16.71
C PRO A 74 26.15 -23.78 -16.95
N ASN A 75 26.80 -22.62 -16.90
CA ASN A 75 26.19 -21.35 -17.29
C ASN A 75 26.44 -21.17 -18.79
N HIS A 76 25.44 -21.44 -19.61
CA HIS A 76 25.57 -21.40 -21.06
C HIS A 76 25.39 -20.00 -21.66
N GLY A 77 25.37 -18.96 -20.83
CA GLY A 77 25.33 -17.59 -21.28
C GLY A 77 25.20 -16.59 -20.14
N THR A 78 25.70 -15.40 -20.41
CA THR A 78 25.60 -14.20 -19.60
C THR A 78 24.14 -13.82 -19.40
N GLY A 79 23.66 -13.98 -18.17
CA GLY A 79 22.31 -13.62 -17.82
C GLY A 79 22.12 -12.10 -17.77
N LYS A 80 20.88 -11.65 -17.88
CA LYS A 80 20.50 -10.27 -17.63
C LYS A 80 19.90 -10.19 -16.23
N VAL A 81 20.34 -9.23 -15.43
CA VAL A 81 19.84 -8.99 -14.08
C VAL A 81 19.26 -7.58 -14.03
N GLU A 82 17.93 -7.51 -13.94
CA GLU A 82 17.20 -6.28 -13.71
C GLU A 82 16.99 -6.06 -12.22
N LEU A 83 17.33 -4.86 -11.75
CA LEU A 83 17.15 -4.39 -10.38
C LEU A 83 16.17 -3.22 -10.42
N THR A 84 14.97 -3.40 -9.88
CA THR A 84 13.93 -2.38 -9.85
C THR A 84 13.70 -1.90 -8.44
N LEU A 85 14.01 -0.63 -8.17
CA LEU A 85 13.84 -0.01 -6.86
C LEU A 85 12.42 0.58 -6.72
N ASP A 86 11.79 0.35 -5.58
CA ASP A 86 10.48 0.90 -5.23
C ASP A 86 10.57 1.68 -3.90
N ASP A 87 10.50 3.01 -4.00
CA ASP A 87 10.57 3.94 -2.88
C ASP A 87 9.20 4.49 -2.45
N ARG A 88 8.09 3.92 -2.93
CA ARG A 88 6.74 4.41 -2.61
C ARG A 88 6.38 4.28 -1.13
N GLU A 89 6.93 3.28 -0.44
CA GLU A 89 6.71 3.05 0.99
C GLU A 89 7.79 3.72 1.87
N LEU A 90 8.63 4.60 1.32
CA LEU A 90 9.74 5.21 2.05
C LEU A 90 9.28 6.10 3.21
N ASP A 91 8.09 6.71 3.09
CA ASP A 91 7.43 7.47 4.17
C ASP A 91 7.11 6.62 5.39
N SER A 92 6.85 5.32 5.19
CA SER A 92 6.68 4.33 6.25
C SER A 92 8.01 3.76 6.77
N GLY A 93 9.13 4.19 6.17
CA GLY A 93 10.47 3.69 6.45
C GLY A 93 10.81 2.37 5.74
N THR A 94 10.07 2.01 4.68
CA THR A 94 10.28 0.77 3.92
C THR A 94 10.78 1.07 2.51
N LEU A 95 11.80 0.34 2.07
CA LEU A 95 12.31 0.38 0.70
C LEU A 95 12.13 -1.00 0.06
N GLY A 96 11.51 -1.06 -1.11
CA GLY A 96 11.34 -2.29 -1.88
C GLY A 96 12.40 -2.42 -2.97
N MET A 97 12.82 -3.64 -3.28
CA MET A 97 13.54 -3.93 -4.51
C MET A 97 13.07 -5.24 -5.12
N GLU A 98 12.78 -5.22 -6.41
CA GLU A 98 12.55 -6.41 -7.22
C GLU A 98 13.79 -6.72 -8.03
N ILE A 99 14.21 -7.99 -8.01
CA ILE A 99 15.30 -8.48 -8.83
C ILE A 99 14.71 -9.50 -9.79
N LEU A 100 14.93 -9.32 -11.09
CA LEU A 100 14.59 -10.30 -12.12
C LEU A 100 15.87 -10.70 -12.83
N ALA A 101 16.19 -12.00 -12.81
CA ALA A 101 17.32 -12.55 -13.52
C ALA A 101 16.84 -13.49 -14.63
N ASP A 102 17.38 -13.30 -15.83
CA ASP A 102 17.13 -14.13 -17.00
C ASP A 102 18.42 -14.77 -17.45
N GLY A 103 18.36 -16.00 -17.97
CA GLY A 103 19.54 -16.66 -18.49
C GLY A 103 19.28 -18.06 -19.02
N LEU A 104 20.35 -18.82 -19.17
CA LEU A 104 20.35 -20.16 -19.76
C LEU A 104 20.79 -21.20 -18.73
N GLY A 105 20.02 -22.28 -18.61
CA GLY A 105 20.27 -23.38 -17.69
C GLY A 105 19.60 -23.14 -16.34
N VAL A 106 20.35 -23.26 -15.25
CA VAL A 106 19.80 -23.00 -13.91
C VAL A 106 20.52 -21.80 -13.32
N LEU A 107 19.75 -20.75 -13.03
CA LEU A 107 20.28 -19.52 -12.46
C LEU A 107 20.84 -19.75 -11.05
N PRO A 108 22.00 -19.13 -10.73
CA PRO A 108 22.58 -19.21 -9.40
C PRO A 108 21.69 -18.56 -8.32
N PRO A 109 21.97 -18.80 -7.03
CA PRO A 109 21.30 -18.10 -5.94
C PRO A 109 21.61 -16.60 -5.95
N LEU A 110 20.76 -15.81 -5.29
CA LEU A 110 20.86 -14.34 -5.26
C LEU A 110 22.25 -13.84 -4.83
N ASP A 111 22.83 -14.41 -3.77
CA ASP A 111 24.14 -13.99 -3.26
C ASP A 111 25.30 -14.19 -4.26
N GLN A 112 25.12 -15.07 -5.25
CA GLN A 112 26.08 -15.26 -6.33
C GLN A 112 25.78 -14.35 -7.53
N LEU A 113 24.51 -14.06 -7.81
CA LEU A 113 24.09 -13.17 -8.90
C LEU A 113 24.35 -11.70 -8.60
N VAL A 114 24.11 -11.29 -7.36
CA VAL A 114 24.25 -9.91 -6.89
C VAL A 114 25.11 -9.94 -5.62
N PRO A 115 26.43 -10.16 -5.75
CA PRO A 115 27.31 -10.27 -4.60
C PRO A 115 27.32 -8.97 -3.80
N GLY A 116 27.24 -9.10 -2.47
CA GLY A 116 27.29 -7.95 -1.57
C GLY A 116 26.04 -7.07 -1.58
N TRP A 117 24.88 -7.61 -2.01
CA TRP A 117 23.65 -6.83 -2.10
C TRP A 117 23.24 -6.26 -0.74
N LYS A 118 23.40 -7.00 0.37
CA LYS A 118 23.00 -6.56 1.71
C LYS A 118 23.77 -5.32 2.14
N GLU A 119 25.06 -5.29 1.84
CA GLU A 119 25.98 -4.20 2.15
C GLU A 119 25.61 -2.92 1.39
N ALA A 120 25.23 -3.02 0.11
CA ALA A 120 24.79 -1.86 -0.68
C ALA A 120 23.56 -1.15 -0.06
N PHE A 121 22.63 -1.92 0.52
CA PHE A 121 21.49 -1.37 1.26
C PHE A 121 21.88 -0.80 2.61
N ALA A 122 22.75 -1.50 3.35
CA ALA A 122 23.27 -1.03 4.63
C ALA A 122 23.98 0.32 4.50
N ASP A 123 24.82 0.47 3.47
CA ASP A 123 25.52 1.73 3.15
C ASP A 123 24.56 2.88 2.81
N SER A 124 23.35 2.54 2.34
CA SER A 124 22.29 3.50 2.02
C SER A 124 21.37 3.81 3.21
N GLY A 125 21.60 3.19 4.38
CA GLY A 125 20.81 3.39 5.61
C GLY A 125 19.62 2.45 5.77
N PHE A 126 19.64 1.31 5.08
CA PHE A 126 18.56 0.32 5.12
C PHE A 126 19.07 -1.06 5.52
N GLN A 127 18.30 -1.77 6.34
CA GLN A 127 18.55 -3.16 6.72
C GLN A 127 17.39 -4.04 6.25
N ILE A 128 17.65 -5.33 6.05
CA ILE A 128 16.59 -6.26 5.65
C ILE A 128 15.45 -6.22 6.68
N ALA A 129 14.20 -6.17 6.20
CA ALA A 129 13.06 -6.19 7.10
C ALA A 129 12.99 -7.52 7.86
N GLU A 130 12.64 -7.46 9.15
CA GLU A 130 12.53 -8.67 9.99
C GLU A 130 11.45 -9.63 9.47
N VAL A 131 10.38 -9.09 8.89
CA VAL A 131 9.25 -9.83 8.34
C VAL A 131 9.26 -9.71 6.83
N ASP A 132 9.23 -10.85 6.13
CA ASP A 132 9.17 -10.96 4.67
C ASP A 132 10.23 -10.12 3.93
N GLY A 133 11.41 -9.95 4.53
CA GLY A 133 12.49 -9.13 3.96
C GLY A 133 13.13 -9.69 2.69
N LEU A 134 13.00 -11.00 2.45
CA LEU A 134 13.48 -11.69 1.25
C LEU A 134 12.47 -12.76 0.86
N LEU A 135 11.85 -12.59 -0.30
CA LEU A 135 11.02 -13.58 -0.96
C LEU A 135 11.70 -14.04 -2.25
N ASP A 136 11.93 -15.34 -2.37
CA ASP A 136 12.45 -15.99 -3.58
C ASP A 136 11.28 -16.63 -4.32
N ASN A 137 10.93 -16.07 -5.49
CA ASN A 137 9.78 -16.51 -6.27
C ASN A 137 10.07 -17.81 -7.07
N GLY A 138 11.31 -18.33 -6.98
CA GLY A 138 11.70 -19.58 -7.60
C GLY A 138 12.12 -19.45 -9.06
N LEU A 139 12.77 -20.50 -9.56
CA LEU A 139 13.19 -20.60 -10.95
C LEU A 139 12.01 -21.00 -11.82
N ASN A 140 11.82 -20.29 -12.93
CA ASN A 140 10.86 -20.59 -13.97
C ASN A 140 11.58 -20.93 -15.27
N VAL A 141 11.04 -21.87 -16.04
CA VAL A 141 11.52 -22.20 -17.39
C VAL A 141 10.56 -21.56 -18.38
N THR A 142 11.05 -20.56 -19.12
CA THR A 142 10.24 -19.81 -20.08
C THR A 142 10.27 -20.41 -21.47
N GLU A 143 11.40 -21.01 -21.85
CA GLU A 143 11.58 -21.59 -23.17
C GLU A 143 12.58 -22.76 -23.09
N MET A 144 12.40 -23.78 -23.92
CA MET A 144 13.43 -24.80 -24.14
C MET A 144 14.15 -24.40 -25.42
N HIS A 145 15.42 -24.03 -25.31
CA HIS A 145 16.17 -23.47 -26.43
C HIS A 145 17.02 -24.53 -27.12
N ASP A 146 16.85 -24.65 -28.43
CA ASP A 146 17.52 -25.65 -29.27
C ASP A 146 18.70 -25.07 -30.08
N ASP A 147 18.87 -23.74 -30.11
CA ASP A 147 19.74 -23.04 -31.08
C ASP A 147 21.17 -22.72 -30.60
N LEU A 148 21.57 -23.11 -29.38
CA LEU A 148 22.95 -22.92 -28.92
C LEU A 148 23.97 -23.90 -29.53
N VAL A 149 23.55 -24.71 -30.50
CA VAL A 149 24.38 -25.71 -31.20
C VAL A 149 25.25 -25.09 -32.31
N ASN A 150 25.09 -23.82 -32.63
CA ASN A 150 25.87 -23.20 -33.72
C ASN A 150 27.35 -22.92 -33.38
N SER A 151 27.83 -23.18 -32.15
CA SER A 151 29.20 -22.85 -31.73
C SER A 151 30.06 -24.04 -31.26
N SER A 152 29.57 -25.28 -31.19
CA SER A 152 30.42 -26.44 -30.87
C SER A 152 29.89 -27.77 -31.41
N PRO A 153 30.66 -28.55 -32.20
CA PRO A 153 30.21 -29.81 -32.82
C PRO A 153 30.14 -31.03 -31.89
N LEU A 154 30.52 -30.88 -30.61
CA LEU A 154 30.43 -31.96 -29.63
C LEU A 154 29.21 -31.73 -28.72
N ALA A 155 28.07 -32.28 -29.14
CA ALA A 155 26.86 -32.54 -28.33
C ALA A 155 26.64 -31.56 -27.16
N SER A 156 26.13 -30.36 -27.44
CA SER A 156 25.58 -29.50 -26.39
C SER A 156 24.22 -30.05 -25.94
N PRO A 157 23.93 -30.13 -24.63
CA PRO A 157 22.64 -30.58 -24.14
C PRO A 157 21.54 -29.58 -24.48
N ILE A 158 20.29 -30.04 -24.47
CA ILE A 158 19.10 -29.17 -24.45
C ILE A 158 19.25 -28.20 -23.28
N VAL A 159 19.21 -26.88 -23.55
CA VAL A 159 19.35 -25.85 -22.51
C VAL A 159 18.04 -25.08 -22.39
N ALA A 160 17.51 -25.02 -21.18
CA ALA A 160 16.33 -24.20 -20.88
C ALA A 160 16.72 -22.72 -20.79
N LYS A 161 15.94 -21.84 -21.38
CA LYS A 161 15.88 -20.43 -20.99
C LYS A 161 15.08 -20.33 -19.71
N THR A 162 15.64 -19.67 -18.71
CA THR A 162 15.07 -19.58 -17.38
C THR A 162 15.06 -18.17 -16.88
N GLU A 163 14.08 -17.90 -16.03
CA GLU A 163 13.92 -16.65 -15.31
C GLU A 163 13.77 -16.95 -13.83
N ARG A 164 14.26 -16.08 -12.95
CA ARG A 164 14.06 -16.18 -11.51
C ARG A 164 13.94 -14.79 -10.93
N SER A 165 12.99 -14.59 -10.03
CA SER A 165 12.80 -13.31 -9.39
C SER A 165 12.85 -13.37 -7.87
N TRP A 166 13.26 -12.25 -7.29
CA TRP A 166 13.28 -12.03 -5.85
C TRP A 166 12.60 -10.71 -5.53
N THR A 167 11.85 -10.68 -4.44
CA THR A 167 11.27 -9.46 -3.87
C THR A 167 11.92 -9.22 -2.52
N LEU A 168 12.58 -8.08 -2.38
CA LEU A 168 13.29 -7.67 -1.18
C LEU A 168 12.56 -6.51 -0.52
N ARG A 169 12.44 -6.57 0.80
CA ARG A 169 11.91 -5.49 1.63
C ARG A 169 12.94 -5.11 2.67
N PHE A 170 13.20 -3.81 2.75
CA PHE A 170 14.15 -3.25 3.69
C PHE A 170 13.47 -2.24 4.60
N ALA A 171 13.85 -2.23 5.87
CA ALA A 171 13.44 -1.24 6.84
C ALA A 171 14.58 -0.23 7.06
N ARG A 172 14.21 1.02 7.31
CA ARG A 172 15.16 2.07 7.67
C ARG A 172 15.93 1.68 8.93
N ASP A 173 17.25 1.78 8.87
CA ASP A 173 18.09 1.66 10.05
C ASP A 173 18.14 3.02 10.78
N SER A 174 17.86 3.00 12.09
CA SER A 174 17.92 4.19 12.95
C SER A 174 19.36 4.65 13.24
N SER A 175 20.36 3.77 13.05
CA SER A 175 21.76 4.05 13.37
C SER A 175 22.55 4.70 12.22
N THR A 176 22.04 4.56 10.99
CA THR A 176 22.70 5.01 9.76
C THR A 176 21.89 6.11 9.08
N PRO A 177 22.49 7.28 8.75
CA PRO A 177 21.76 8.31 8.03
C PRO A 177 21.37 7.82 6.64
N VAL A 178 20.10 8.03 6.28
CA VAL A 178 19.60 7.66 4.95
C VAL A 178 20.20 8.59 3.91
N SER A 179 20.85 8.01 2.90
CA SER A 179 21.36 8.75 1.75
C SER A 179 20.21 9.09 0.80
N LYS A 180 20.21 10.30 0.25
CA LYS A 180 19.27 10.67 -0.83
C LYS A 180 19.51 9.87 -2.10
N ASN A 181 20.76 9.47 -2.34
CA ASN A 181 21.13 8.67 -3.50
C ASN A 181 21.33 7.22 -3.07
N PHE A 182 20.61 6.32 -3.73
CA PHE A 182 20.76 4.88 -3.58
C PHE A 182 21.67 4.34 -4.69
N ASN A 183 22.74 3.65 -4.32
CA ASN A 183 23.64 3.01 -5.28
C ASN A 183 23.23 1.55 -5.47
N PHE A 184 22.89 1.17 -6.70
CA PHE A 184 22.52 -0.21 -6.99
C PHE A 184 23.71 -1.16 -6.82
N PRO A 185 23.47 -2.36 -6.27
CA PRO A 185 24.53 -3.35 -6.09
C PRO A 185 25.12 -3.80 -7.44
N ILE A 186 26.33 -4.36 -7.36
CA ILE A 186 27.03 -4.92 -8.52
C ILE A 186 26.46 -6.32 -8.81
N VAL A 187 26.42 -6.71 -10.08
CA VAL A 187 26.02 -8.06 -10.51
C VAL A 187 27.27 -8.89 -10.83
N ALA A 188 27.12 -10.21 -10.83
CA ALA A 188 28.19 -11.13 -11.15
C ALA A 188 28.84 -10.85 -12.51
N ASP A 189 30.14 -11.17 -12.62
CA ASP A 189 30.89 -11.02 -13.87
C ASP A 189 30.23 -11.80 -15.01
N GLY A 190 30.10 -11.16 -16.16
CA GLY A 190 29.38 -11.73 -17.29
C GLY A 190 27.88 -11.80 -17.04
N SER A 191 27.29 -10.90 -16.28
CA SER A 191 25.85 -10.59 -16.32
C SER A 191 25.62 -9.13 -16.73
N GLU A 192 24.60 -8.88 -17.55
CA GLU A 192 24.20 -7.51 -17.89
C GLU A 192 23.37 -6.93 -16.74
N ARG A 193 23.81 -5.80 -16.18
CA ARG A 193 23.09 -5.10 -15.12
C ARG A 193 22.17 -4.04 -15.71
N ILE A 194 20.87 -4.14 -15.44
CA ILE A 194 19.88 -3.09 -15.75
C ILE A 194 19.29 -2.56 -14.46
N CYS A 195 19.41 -1.25 -14.22
CA CYS A 195 18.84 -0.59 -13.04
C CYS A 195 17.58 0.17 -13.43
N LYS A 196 16.51 0.00 -12.66
CA LYS A 196 15.21 0.64 -12.87
C LYS A 196 14.70 1.22 -11.55
N GLN A 197 13.85 2.23 -11.63
CA GLN A 197 13.18 2.83 -10.48
C GLN A 197 11.71 3.06 -10.80
N TYR A 198 10.84 2.84 -9.82
CA TYR A 198 9.45 3.28 -9.89
C TYR A 198 9.36 4.79 -9.71
N THR A 199 8.80 5.50 -10.69
CA THR A 199 8.57 6.94 -10.66
C THR A 199 7.16 7.21 -11.16
N ASP A 200 6.30 7.82 -10.32
CA ASP A 200 4.92 8.18 -10.66
C ASP A 200 4.11 7.04 -11.33
N PHE A 201 4.10 5.87 -10.68
CA PHE A 201 3.46 4.62 -11.12
C PHE A 201 4.08 3.91 -12.34
N ASP A 202 5.05 4.53 -13.02
CA ASP A 202 5.77 3.94 -14.13
C ASP A 202 7.14 3.40 -13.69
N ILE A 203 7.70 2.45 -14.44
CA ILE A 203 9.06 1.95 -14.24
C ILE A 203 9.98 2.61 -15.27
N VAL A 204 11.02 3.29 -14.79
CA VAL A 204 12.00 3.99 -15.63
C VAL A 204 13.36 3.30 -15.51
N THR A 205 13.99 3.01 -16.66
CA THR A 205 15.37 2.52 -16.72
C THR A 205 16.35 3.65 -16.51
N LEU A 206 17.37 3.43 -15.67
CA LEU A 206 18.37 4.42 -15.29
C LEU A 206 19.65 4.24 -16.12
N ASP A 207 20.17 5.33 -16.67
CA ASP A 207 21.45 5.33 -17.40
C ASP A 207 22.65 5.08 -16.47
N LYS A 208 22.51 5.44 -15.20
CA LYS A 208 23.52 5.26 -14.16
C LYS A 208 22.96 4.35 -13.06
N PRO A 209 23.81 3.58 -12.37
CA PRO A 209 23.38 2.69 -11.29
C PRO A 209 23.12 3.45 -9.98
N ILE A 210 22.46 4.61 -10.07
CA ILE A 210 22.17 5.49 -8.95
C ILE A 210 20.72 5.98 -9.09
N ALA A 211 19.90 5.71 -8.07
CA ALA A 211 18.54 6.23 -7.94
C ALA A 211 18.50 7.40 -6.95
N GLU A 212 17.65 8.38 -7.20
CA GLU A 212 17.34 9.45 -6.23
C GLU A 212 16.09 9.04 -5.46
N LEU A 213 16.22 8.90 -4.14
CA LEU A 213 15.12 8.50 -3.26
C LEU A 213 14.22 9.70 -2.97
N SER A 214 12.91 9.47 -3.04
CA SER A 214 11.87 10.44 -2.67
C SER A 214 11.74 10.55 -1.15
N LEU A 215 12.78 11.05 -0.49
CA LEU A 215 12.73 11.34 0.94
C LEU A 215 11.84 12.56 1.16
N VAL A 216 10.73 12.39 1.88
CA VAL A 216 10.01 13.55 2.43
C VAL A 216 10.95 14.24 3.39
N ASP A 217 11.48 15.39 2.96
CA ASP A 217 12.14 16.33 3.84
C ASP A 217 11.13 16.68 4.94
N SER A 218 11.27 16.05 6.11
CA SER A 218 10.66 16.50 7.36
C SER A 218 11.35 17.79 7.76
N ASN A 219 11.23 18.82 6.93
CA ASN A 219 11.90 20.07 7.13
C ASN A 219 11.17 20.73 8.29
N PRO A 220 11.77 20.85 9.50
CA PRO A 220 11.17 21.61 10.59
C PRO A 220 10.99 23.08 10.19
N SER A 221 11.53 23.46 9.01
CA SER A 221 11.38 24.78 8.44
C SER A 221 9.94 25.19 8.11
N LYS A 222 9.13 24.25 7.62
CA LYS A 222 7.72 24.52 7.30
C LYS A 222 6.88 24.70 8.57
N LEU A 223 7.24 24.05 9.68
CA LEU A 223 6.60 24.27 10.97
C LEU A 223 6.87 25.69 11.51
N TRP A 224 8.08 26.25 11.36
CA TRP A 224 8.30 27.65 11.75
C TRP A 224 7.60 28.63 10.82
N GLN A 225 7.39 28.32 9.54
CA GLN A 225 6.57 29.16 8.66
C GLN A 225 5.10 29.20 9.10
N ILE A 226 4.54 28.08 9.59
CA ILE A 226 3.20 28.04 10.19
C ILE A 226 3.17 28.84 11.50
N ILE A 227 4.20 28.70 12.35
CA ILE A 227 4.31 29.45 13.61
C ILE A 227 4.47 30.96 13.34
N ILE A 228 5.28 31.36 12.36
CA ILE A 228 5.43 32.76 11.94
C ILE A 228 4.14 33.27 11.31
N GLY A 229 3.44 32.46 10.51
CA GLY A 229 2.13 32.80 9.97
C GLY A 229 1.10 33.07 11.07
N LEU A 230 1.03 32.20 12.07
CA LEU A 230 0.17 32.37 13.25
C LEU A 230 0.61 33.56 14.12
N ALA A 231 1.91 33.77 14.32
CA ALA A 231 2.43 34.90 15.07
C ALA A 231 2.15 36.23 14.37
N ALA A 232 2.31 36.29 13.04
CA ALA A 232 1.98 37.44 12.22
C ALA A 232 0.47 37.72 12.23
N LEU A 233 -0.36 36.69 12.11
CA LEU A 233 -1.82 36.81 12.24
C LEU A 233 -2.22 37.35 13.63
N PHE A 234 -1.59 36.85 14.69
CA PHE A 234 -1.83 37.33 16.05
C PHE A 234 -1.39 38.79 16.23
N LEU A 235 -0.26 39.20 15.62
CA LEU A 235 0.23 40.57 15.63
C LEU A 235 -0.67 41.53 14.85
N VAL A 236 -1.18 41.10 13.70
CA VAL A 236 -2.17 41.82 12.89
C VAL A 236 -3.47 41.99 13.67
N VAL A 237 -4.00 40.92 14.27
CA VAL A 237 -5.19 41.01 15.14
C VAL A 237 -4.95 41.97 16.31
N LYS A 238 -3.75 42.00 16.90
CA LYS A 238 -3.42 42.91 18.00
C LYS A 238 -3.27 44.37 17.55
N LEU A 239 -2.76 44.62 16.34
CA LEU A 239 -2.64 45.96 15.76
C LEU A 239 -3.98 46.53 15.24
N PHE A 240 -4.88 45.67 14.77
CA PHE A 240 -6.22 46.05 14.30
C PHE A 240 -7.30 45.98 15.39
N ARG A 241 -6.93 45.72 16.65
CA ARG A 241 -7.83 45.98 17.79
C ARG A 241 -7.91 47.49 18.02
N SER A 242 -8.90 48.11 17.40
CA SER A 242 -9.34 49.48 17.65
C SER A 242 -9.52 49.76 19.15
N PRO A 243 -9.30 51.01 19.61
CA PRO A 243 -9.57 51.38 20.99
C PRO A 243 -11.05 51.17 21.31
N ALA A 244 -11.30 50.74 22.54
CA ALA A 244 -12.61 50.32 23.06
C ALA A 244 -13.76 51.19 22.56
N GLU A 245 -14.54 50.61 21.66
CA GLU A 245 -15.84 51.12 21.29
C GLU A 245 -16.73 51.03 22.53
N LYS A 246 -17.35 52.17 22.89
CA LYS A 246 -18.30 52.24 23.99
C LYS A 246 -19.33 51.14 23.79
N THR A 247 -19.36 50.18 24.71
CA THR A 247 -20.41 49.17 24.83
C THR A 247 -21.76 49.86 24.82
N ILE A 248 -22.45 49.78 23.70
CA ILE A 248 -23.90 49.98 23.65
C ILE A 248 -24.45 48.89 24.56
N ALA A 249 -25.09 49.29 25.65
CA ALA A 249 -25.83 48.37 26.51
C ALA A 249 -26.89 47.68 25.65
N VAL A 250 -26.62 46.45 25.23
CA VAL A 250 -27.63 45.58 24.63
C VAL A 250 -28.61 45.30 25.75
N ASP A 251 -29.87 45.67 25.59
CA ASP A 251 -30.94 45.30 26.53
C ASP A 251 -31.16 43.78 26.37
N HIS A 252 -30.49 42.98 27.22
CA HIS A 252 -30.53 41.51 27.17
C HIS A 252 -31.95 40.95 27.38
N TRP A 253 -32.91 41.79 27.80
CA TRP A 253 -34.28 41.40 28.14
C TRP A 253 -35.32 41.93 27.16
N LYS A 254 -34.91 42.33 25.94
CA LYS A 254 -35.84 42.77 24.89
C LYS A 254 -36.77 41.61 24.52
N ILE A 255 -38.07 41.84 24.66
CA ILE A 255 -39.11 40.91 24.17
C ILE A 255 -38.92 40.74 22.65
N PRO A 256 -38.94 39.50 22.12
CA PRO A 256 -38.83 39.26 20.68
C PRO A 256 -39.87 40.07 19.86
N GLU A 257 -39.47 40.58 18.70
CA GLU A 257 -40.33 41.43 17.86
C GLU A 257 -41.51 40.66 17.24
N THR A 258 -41.40 39.33 17.14
CA THR A 258 -42.50 38.43 16.78
C THR A 258 -42.74 37.43 17.92
N LEU A 259 -43.85 37.60 18.63
CA LEU A 259 -44.27 36.71 19.72
C LEU A 259 -45.04 35.52 19.15
N SER A 260 -44.36 34.37 19.11
CA SER A 260 -44.95 33.05 18.90
C SER A 260 -44.87 32.27 20.21
N SER A 261 -45.63 31.19 20.36
CA SER A 261 -45.57 30.33 21.56
C SER A 261 -44.14 29.83 21.82
N LEU A 262 -43.38 29.53 20.76
CA LEU A 262 -41.99 29.08 20.85
C LEU A 262 -41.04 30.22 21.23
N SER A 263 -41.21 31.43 20.69
CA SER A 263 -40.34 32.56 21.03
C SER A 263 -40.59 33.09 22.44
N LEU A 264 -41.83 32.99 22.94
CA LEU A 264 -42.15 33.24 24.35
C LEU A 264 -41.49 32.20 25.25
N LEU A 265 -41.61 30.91 24.92
CA LEU A 265 -41.02 29.84 25.73
C LEU A 265 -39.51 29.99 25.86
N GLN A 266 -38.82 30.27 24.75
CA GLN A 266 -37.38 30.54 24.75
C GLN A 266 -37.02 31.78 25.58
N TYR A 267 -37.86 32.81 25.57
CA TYR A 267 -37.66 34.01 26.39
C TYR A 267 -37.75 33.69 27.89
N LEU A 268 -38.79 32.94 28.31
CA LEU A 268 -38.99 32.55 29.71
C LEU A 268 -37.91 31.56 30.20
N GLN A 269 -37.56 30.55 29.40
CA GLN A 269 -36.48 29.61 29.73
C GLN A 269 -35.13 30.31 29.86
N ARG A 270 -34.85 31.34 29.06
CA ARG A 270 -33.63 32.15 29.21
C ARG A 270 -33.58 32.87 30.54
N ILE A 271 -34.71 33.40 31.01
CA ILE A 271 -34.80 34.06 32.33
C ILE A 271 -34.51 33.06 33.46
N ASP A 272 -35.06 31.85 33.39
CA ASP A 272 -34.84 30.80 34.39
C ASP A 272 -33.37 30.31 34.38
N GLN A 273 -32.79 30.07 33.19
CA GLN A 273 -31.40 29.61 33.03
C GLN A 273 -30.36 30.61 33.54
N GLU A 274 -30.59 31.90 33.32
CA GLU A 274 -29.71 32.96 33.82
C GLU A 274 -29.85 33.19 35.33
N ASN A 275 -30.73 32.43 36.01
CA ASN A 275 -30.87 32.41 37.46
C ASN A 275 -31.16 33.78 38.08
N VAL A 276 -31.78 34.67 37.30
CA VAL A 276 -31.97 36.08 37.66
C VAL A 276 -32.87 36.24 38.88
N LEU A 277 -33.81 35.30 39.07
CA LEU A 277 -34.82 35.34 40.13
C LEU A 277 -34.55 34.29 41.24
N GLN A 278 -33.33 33.72 41.30
CA GLN A 278 -33.00 32.69 42.29
C GLN A 278 -33.21 33.21 43.73
N GLY A 279 -34.08 32.53 44.47
CA GLY A 279 -34.43 32.88 45.86
C GLY A 279 -35.65 33.79 46.02
N SER A 280 -36.27 34.24 44.92
CA SER A 280 -37.55 34.96 44.92
C SER A 280 -38.73 34.00 44.76
N GLU A 281 -39.88 34.31 45.40
CA GLU A 281 -41.14 33.58 45.17
C GLU A 281 -41.59 33.62 43.69
N LEU A 282 -41.07 34.59 42.93
CA LEU A 282 -41.32 34.73 41.49
C LEU A 282 -40.67 33.61 40.66
N ALA A 283 -39.61 32.96 41.13
CA ALA A 283 -38.98 31.86 40.39
C ALA A 283 -39.94 30.66 40.19
N ASP A 284 -40.74 30.35 41.22
CA ASP A 284 -41.73 29.29 41.13
C ASP A 284 -42.90 29.68 40.23
N SER A 285 -43.27 30.97 40.20
CA SER A 285 -44.29 31.47 39.26
C SER A 285 -43.80 31.42 37.81
N LEU A 286 -42.51 31.71 37.55
CA LEU A 286 -41.93 31.63 36.22
C LEU A 286 -41.96 30.20 35.68
N ARG A 287 -41.60 29.22 36.51
CA ARG A 287 -41.64 27.80 36.11
C ARG A 287 -43.05 27.31 35.83
N LYS A 288 -44.04 27.77 36.61
CA LYS A 288 -45.46 27.48 36.34
C LYS A 288 -45.95 28.08 35.02
N ASP A 289 -45.51 29.28 34.67
CA ASP A 289 -45.85 29.89 33.38
C ASP A 289 -45.18 29.16 32.20
N ILE A 290 -43.93 28.73 32.36
CA ILE A 290 -43.22 27.90 31.37
C ILE A 290 -44.00 26.60 31.13
N GLU A 291 -44.36 25.89 32.20
CA GLU A 291 -45.11 24.64 32.13
C GLU A 291 -46.51 24.86 31.51
N SER A 292 -47.19 25.96 31.86
CA SER A 292 -48.51 26.29 31.30
C SER A 292 -48.44 26.56 29.79
N VAL A 293 -47.41 27.26 29.31
CA VAL A 293 -47.19 27.51 27.88
C VAL A 293 -46.81 26.22 27.13
N GLU A 294 -46.00 25.34 27.75
CA GLU A 294 -45.62 24.04 27.19
C GLU A 294 -46.82 23.09 27.06
N ILE A 295 -47.66 23.01 28.09
CA ILE A 295 -48.86 22.16 28.06
C ILE A 295 -49.84 22.66 26.99
N GLU A 296 -50.16 23.95 26.99
CA GLU A 296 -51.19 24.49 26.11
C GLU A 296 -50.81 24.41 24.62
N TYR A 297 -49.55 24.73 24.27
CA TYR A 297 -49.14 24.86 22.87
C TYR A 297 -48.30 23.70 22.32
N PHE A 298 -47.75 22.82 23.16
CA PHE A 298 -46.79 21.81 22.72
C PHE A 298 -47.10 20.38 23.18
N SER A 299 -48.16 20.15 23.96
CA SER A 299 -48.57 18.79 24.35
C SER A 299 -49.48 18.12 23.32
N ALA A 300 -49.31 16.81 23.12
CA ALA A 300 -50.00 16.02 22.10
C ALA A 300 -51.51 15.82 22.37
N GLU A 301 -52.01 16.24 23.54
CA GLU A 301 -53.39 16.06 24.00
C GLU A 301 -54.21 17.37 24.02
N SER A 302 -53.66 18.48 23.52
CA SER A 302 -54.30 19.79 23.48
C SER A 302 -55.30 19.92 22.32
N ALA A 303 -56.30 19.04 22.31
CA ALA A 303 -57.49 19.19 21.50
C ALA A 303 -58.64 19.69 22.38
N SER A 304 -58.92 21.00 22.28
CA SER A 304 -60.13 21.68 22.78
C SER A 304 -60.16 22.00 24.29
N THR A 305 -59.56 23.13 24.69
CA THR A 305 -60.05 23.94 25.83
C THR A 305 -59.94 25.43 25.49
N SER A 306 -60.86 26.20 26.05
CA SER A 306 -61.26 27.54 25.62
C SER A 306 -60.42 28.66 26.26
N GLN A 307 -60.13 29.68 25.45
CA GLN A 307 -59.32 30.89 25.65
C GLN A 307 -57.79 30.72 25.43
N PRO A 308 -57.24 31.25 24.32
CA PRO A 308 -55.79 31.28 24.12
C PRO A 308 -55.14 32.18 25.17
N LEU A 309 -54.04 31.72 25.77
CA LEU A 309 -53.20 32.56 26.64
C LEU A 309 -52.70 33.77 25.84
N ASP A 310 -52.81 34.96 26.44
CA ASP A 310 -52.25 36.17 25.84
C ASP A 310 -50.73 36.20 26.03
N LEU A 311 -50.01 35.72 25.01
CA LEU A 311 -48.55 35.63 24.97
C LEU A 311 -47.89 36.99 25.20
N HIS A 312 -48.52 38.09 24.75
CA HIS A 312 -48.00 39.43 24.93
C HIS A 312 -48.09 39.89 26.38
N GLN A 313 -49.19 39.56 27.05
CA GLN A 313 -49.40 39.93 28.45
C GLN A 313 -48.38 39.22 29.36
N ILE A 314 -48.10 37.94 29.13
CA ILE A 314 -47.11 37.17 29.90
C ILE A 314 -45.70 37.73 29.69
N ALA A 315 -45.30 37.99 28.44
CA ALA A 315 -43.99 38.57 28.13
C ALA A 315 -43.79 39.94 28.80
N GLN A 316 -44.81 40.79 28.79
CA GLN A 316 -44.75 42.12 29.39
C GLN A 316 -44.72 42.06 30.92
N ARG A 317 -45.48 41.14 31.54
CA ARG A 317 -45.44 40.92 32.98
C ARG A 317 -44.02 40.58 33.43
N TRP A 318 -43.40 39.57 32.82
CA TRP A 318 -42.05 39.14 33.19
C TRP A 318 -40.99 40.21 32.94
N ARG A 319 -41.12 40.99 31.86
CA ARG A 319 -40.23 42.13 31.63
C ARG A 319 -40.32 43.17 32.75
N ASN A 320 -41.52 43.43 33.27
CA ASN A 320 -41.72 44.40 34.34
C ASN A 320 -41.24 43.86 35.68
N GLU A 321 -41.50 42.58 35.97
CA GLU A 321 -41.05 41.93 37.20
C GLU A 321 -39.52 41.86 37.28
N ILE A 322 -38.83 41.50 36.19
CA ILE A 322 -37.35 41.50 36.13
C ILE A 322 -36.77 42.91 36.30
N LYS A 323 -37.44 43.92 35.76
CA LYS A 323 -37.01 45.32 35.94
C LYS A 323 -37.23 45.81 37.37
N SER A 324 -38.29 45.35 38.03
CA SER A 324 -38.60 45.71 39.42
C SER A 324 -37.69 45.01 40.43
N ASP A 325 -37.36 43.75 40.22
CA ASP A 325 -36.49 42.96 41.12
C ASP A 325 -35.02 43.42 41.07
N ARG A 326 -34.62 44.06 39.95
CA ARG A 326 -33.28 44.63 39.76
C ARG A 326 -33.15 46.10 40.16
N SER A 327 -34.24 46.77 40.51
CA SER A 327 -34.26 48.19 40.94
C SER A 327 -34.25 48.34 42.45
#